data_AF-A0A3D1TA31-F1
#
_entry.id   AF-A0A3D1TA31-F1
#
_cell.length_a   1.000
_cell.length_b   1.000
_cell.length_c   1.000
_cell.angle_alpha   90.00
_cell.angle_beta   90.00
_cell.angle_gamma   90.00
#
_symmetry.space_group_name_H-M   'P 1'
#
loop_
_entity.id
_entity.type
_entity.pdbx_description
1 polymer ?
#
loop_
_entity_poly.entity_id
_entity_poly.type
_entity_poly.pdbx_seq_one_letter_code
_entity_poly.pdbx_strand_id
1 'polypeptide(L)'
;DSEMRNRVPLLRCRPRSAAKLERSMRARFQPGQGSISIGIPISISISTPIQAMIGRIGNHCLEATPDRGRLFGRALSRRDAMEKFTIGETEFQAVKIPTANSNVLMIQGSKGFLGCGYFKVEAADKLGDAVAIVTGVSNFQEMCNAEVNQVSLKARALGIVEGMSGEEALERLA
;
A
#
# COMPACT_ATOMS: atom_id res chain seq x y z
N ASP A 1 -20.49 4.79 56.80
CA ASP A 1 -21.61 4.72 55.84
C ASP A 1 -21.07 4.95 54.44
N SER A 2 -20.69 3.94 53.66
CA SER A 2 -21.48 2.79 53.15
C SER A 2 -22.32 3.15 51.93
N GLU A 3 -22.16 2.32 50.88
CA GLU A 3 -22.97 2.18 49.65
C GLU A 3 -22.85 3.27 48.56
N MET A 4 -22.08 3.08 47.48
CA MET A 4 -22.14 2.04 46.44
C MET A 4 -23.43 2.07 45.61
N ARG A 5 -23.35 2.56 44.37
CA ARG A 5 -24.14 2.05 43.23
C ARG A 5 -23.53 2.42 41.88
N ASN A 6 -22.68 1.49 41.43
CA ASN A 6 -22.39 1.22 40.03
C ASN A 6 -23.69 1.04 39.23
N ARG A 7 -23.77 1.65 38.04
CA ARG A 7 -24.55 1.11 36.91
C ARG A 7 -23.79 1.27 35.61
N VAL A 8 -23.09 0.19 35.27
CA VAL A 8 -22.59 -0.15 33.93
C VAL A 8 -23.79 -0.54 33.06
N PRO A 9 -23.91 -0.09 31.80
CA PRO A 9 -24.72 -0.77 30.80
C PRO A 9 -23.86 -1.78 30.04
N LEU A 10 -24.22 -3.06 30.19
CA LEU A 10 -23.68 -4.20 29.45
C LEU A 10 -24.09 -4.18 27.97
N LEU A 11 -23.09 -4.51 27.15
CA LEU A 11 -23.10 -5.18 25.84
C LEU A 11 -24.41 -5.24 25.03
N ARG A 12 -24.31 -4.78 23.77
CA ARG A 12 -24.93 -5.46 22.62
C ARG A 12 -23.94 -5.57 21.46
N CYS A 13 -23.13 -6.61 21.47
CA CYS A 13 -22.47 -7.12 20.27
C CYS A 13 -23.53 -7.79 19.37
N ARG A 14 -23.71 -7.30 18.15
CA ARG A 14 -24.46 -8.00 17.09
C ARG A 14 -23.48 -8.81 16.24
N PRO A 15 -23.62 -10.15 16.16
CA PRO A 15 -22.95 -10.92 15.13
C PRO A 15 -23.78 -10.85 13.84
N ARG A 16 -23.19 -10.40 12.73
CA ARG A 16 -23.73 -10.69 11.39
C ARG A 16 -22.84 -11.73 10.72
N SER A 17 -23.27 -12.98 10.92
CA SER A 17 -23.35 -14.04 9.91
C SER A 17 -22.26 -14.10 8.84
N ALA A 18 -21.29 -14.98 9.08
CA ALA A 18 -20.67 -15.78 8.04
C ALA A 18 -21.66 -16.86 7.58
N ALA A 19 -21.96 -16.92 6.28
CA ALA A 19 -22.44 -18.11 5.57
C ALA A 19 -22.63 -17.77 4.08
N LYS A 20 -22.41 -18.78 3.22
CA LYS A 20 -22.80 -18.90 1.79
C LYS A 20 -21.76 -18.28 0.84
N LEU A 21 -21.17 -18.95 -0.15
CA LEU A 21 -21.34 -20.30 -0.70
C LEU A 21 -20.26 -20.46 -1.79
N GLU A 22 -19.21 -21.22 -1.51
CA GLU A 22 -18.33 -21.77 -2.55
C GLU A 22 -19.10 -22.85 -3.32
N ARG A 23 -19.55 -22.54 -4.54
CA ARG A 23 -19.98 -23.52 -5.55
C ARG A 23 -19.82 -22.93 -6.95
N SER A 24 -18.91 -23.48 -7.75
CA SER A 24 -19.26 -24.34 -8.89
C SER A 24 -18.18 -24.30 -9.97
N MET A 25 -17.46 -25.42 -10.06
CA MET A 25 -16.69 -25.82 -11.23
C MET A 25 -17.56 -25.96 -12.49
N ARG A 26 -16.87 -25.83 -13.64
CA ARG A 26 -17.10 -26.45 -14.95
C ARG A 26 -18.43 -26.21 -15.68
N ALA A 27 -18.32 -25.53 -16.82
CA ALA A 27 -19.01 -25.78 -18.11
C ALA A 27 -18.60 -24.63 -19.06
N ARG A 28 -18.21 -24.77 -20.34
CA ARG A 28 -18.41 -25.83 -21.33
C ARG A 28 -17.23 -25.85 -22.30
N PHE A 29 -16.77 -27.07 -22.55
CA PHE A 29 -16.06 -27.53 -23.73
C PHE A 29 -17.05 -27.52 -24.92
N GLN A 30 -16.65 -27.01 -26.09
CA GLN A 30 -17.31 -27.33 -27.35
C GLN A 30 -16.24 -27.62 -28.41
N PRO A 31 -16.14 -28.87 -28.89
CA PRO A 31 -15.39 -29.22 -30.07
C PRO A 31 -16.32 -29.33 -31.30
N GLY A 32 -15.78 -28.97 -32.46
CA GLY A 32 -16.42 -29.15 -33.75
C GLY A 32 -15.97 -28.03 -34.68
N GLN A 33 -15.48 -28.24 -35.89
CA GLN A 33 -15.43 -29.42 -36.76
C GLN A 33 -14.13 -29.29 -37.59
N GLY A 34 -13.43 -30.34 -37.96
CA GLY A 34 -13.87 -31.36 -38.90
C GLY A 34 -13.44 -30.97 -40.32
N SER A 35 -12.33 -31.52 -40.79
CA SER A 35 -12.13 -31.80 -42.22
C SER A 35 -10.99 -32.78 -42.40
N ILE A 36 -11.29 -33.81 -43.20
CA ILE A 36 -10.52 -35.04 -43.40
C ILE A 36 -9.39 -34.82 -44.41
N SER A 37 -8.37 -35.63 -44.25
CA SER A 37 -7.16 -35.87 -45.04
C SER A 37 -7.42 -36.18 -46.52
N ILE A 38 -6.55 -35.70 -47.41
CA ILE A 38 -5.94 -36.50 -48.49
C ILE A 38 -4.51 -35.95 -48.68
N GLY A 39 -3.52 -36.85 -48.68
CA GLY A 39 -2.14 -36.56 -49.07
C GLY A 39 -1.88 -36.91 -50.53
N ILE A 40 -1.05 -36.11 -51.20
CA ILE A 40 -0.18 -36.53 -52.32
C ILE A 40 1.13 -35.72 -52.21
N PRO A 41 2.31 -36.33 -52.43
CA PRO A 41 3.61 -35.68 -52.31
C PRO A 41 4.10 -35.19 -53.68
N ILE A 42 4.47 -33.91 -53.81
CA ILE A 42 5.37 -33.49 -54.90
C ILE A 42 6.28 -32.39 -54.38
N SER A 43 7.54 -32.77 -54.17
CA SER A 43 8.70 -31.91 -54.03
C SER A 43 8.99 -31.21 -55.35
N ILE A 44 8.87 -29.88 -55.40
CA ILE A 44 9.57 -29.07 -56.40
C ILE A 44 10.08 -27.79 -55.73
N SER A 45 11.40 -27.74 -55.59
CA SER A 45 12.16 -26.55 -55.25
C SER A 45 12.05 -25.54 -56.40
N ILE A 46 11.42 -24.38 -56.16
CA ILE A 46 11.63 -23.22 -57.02
C ILE A 46 11.66 -21.95 -56.16
N SER A 47 12.83 -21.31 -56.18
CA SER A 47 13.11 -19.99 -55.65
C SER A 47 12.26 -18.93 -56.33
N THR A 48 11.54 -18.09 -55.59
CA THR A 48 11.35 -16.69 -55.98
C THR A 48 11.19 -15.79 -54.74
N PRO A 49 11.84 -14.62 -54.71
CA PRO A 49 11.71 -13.64 -53.64
C PRO A 49 10.59 -12.65 -54.02
N ILE A 50 9.40 -12.84 -53.46
CA ILE A 50 8.37 -11.78 -53.47
C ILE A 50 7.91 -11.60 -52.04
N GLN A 51 8.75 -10.88 -51.31
CA GLN A 51 8.45 -10.32 -50.02
C GLN A 51 8.16 -8.85 -50.27
N ALA A 52 6.87 -8.47 -50.28
CA ALA A 52 6.38 -7.17 -49.85
C ALA A 52 4.88 -7.08 -50.11
N MET A 53 4.20 -6.34 -49.24
CA MET A 53 2.83 -5.82 -49.41
C MET A 53 1.68 -6.79 -49.10
N ILE A 54 1.52 -7.14 -47.83
CA ILE A 54 0.17 -7.17 -47.25
C ILE A 54 0.17 -6.21 -46.07
N GLY A 55 -0.35 -5.02 -46.33
CA GLY A 55 -0.62 -3.99 -45.33
C GLY A 55 -1.63 -4.50 -44.30
N ARG A 56 -1.30 -4.33 -43.02
CA ARG A 56 -2.27 -4.40 -41.94
C ARG A 56 -2.97 -3.06 -41.83
N ILE A 57 -4.21 -3.02 -42.34
CA ILE A 57 -5.22 -2.04 -41.95
C ILE A 57 -5.90 -2.60 -40.69
N GLY A 58 -5.99 -1.77 -39.64
CA GLY A 58 -7.10 -1.88 -38.69
C GLY A 58 -6.79 -2.34 -37.27
N ASN A 59 -5.85 -1.70 -36.58
CA ASN A 59 -5.87 -1.64 -35.11
C ASN A 59 -5.64 -0.18 -34.69
N HIS A 60 -6.71 0.60 -34.57
CA HIS A 60 -6.68 1.83 -33.76
C HIS A 60 -6.54 1.42 -32.29
N CYS A 61 -5.30 1.14 -31.87
CA CYS A 61 -4.90 1.37 -30.49
C CYS A 61 -4.49 2.84 -30.43
N LEU A 62 -5.12 3.59 -29.52
CA LEU A 62 -4.58 4.86 -29.06
C LEU A 62 -3.17 4.61 -28.52
N GLU A 63 -2.16 4.94 -29.32
CA GLU A 63 -0.80 5.11 -28.80
C GLU A 63 -0.79 6.43 -28.01
N ALA A 64 -0.92 6.31 -26.69
CA ALA A 64 -0.51 7.36 -25.79
C ALA A 64 1.00 7.56 -26.00
N THR A 65 1.37 8.73 -26.53
CA THR A 65 2.76 9.16 -26.64
C THR A 65 3.41 9.13 -25.26
N PRO A 66 4.52 8.40 -25.05
CA PRO A 66 5.30 8.56 -23.84
C PRO A 66 6.02 9.89 -23.94
N ASP A 67 5.56 10.83 -23.13
CA ASP A 67 6.23 12.11 -22.94
C ASP A 67 7.68 11.87 -22.51
N ARG A 68 8.55 12.59 -23.16
CA ARG A 68 9.99 12.36 -23.26
C ARG A 68 10.63 13.14 -22.12
N GLY A 69 10.84 12.50 -20.98
CA GLY A 69 11.34 13.22 -19.81
C GLY A 69 11.99 12.37 -18.71
N ARG A 70 13.03 11.60 -19.04
CA ARG A 70 14.10 11.21 -18.10
C ARG A 70 13.67 10.41 -16.85
N LEU A 71 13.20 9.18 -17.05
CA LEU A 71 13.29 8.13 -16.03
C LEU A 71 14.56 7.29 -16.29
N PHE A 72 15.74 7.88 -16.03
CA PHE A 72 16.87 7.03 -15.69
C PHE A 72 16.55 6.47 -14.31
N GLY A 73 15.96 5.27 -14.29
CA GLY A 73 15.85 4.47 -13.10
C GLY A 73 17.26 4.24 -12.56
N ARG A 74 17.70 5.08 -11.62
CA ARG A 74 18.45 4.52 -10.51
C ARG A 74 17.50 3.51 -9.91
N ALA A 75 17.86 2.22 -10.02
CA ALA A 75 17.36 1.26 -9.06
C ALA A 75 17.59 1.91 -7.70
N LEU A 76 16.52 2.40 -7.05
CA LEU A 76 16.58 2.86 -5.68
C LEU A 76 17.09 1.64 -4.93
N SER A 77 18.39 1.62 -4.66
CA SER A 77 18.93 0.61 -3.78
C SER A 77 18.16 0.83 -2.49
N ARG A 78 17.63 -0.25 -1.89
CA ARG A 78 16.66 -0.20 -0.78
C ARG A 78 17.04 0.73 0.41
N ARG A 79 18.25 1.30 0.41
CA ARG A 79 18.82 2.17 1.44
C ARG A 79 18.63 3.67 1.17
N ASP A 80 18.32 4.09 -0.06
CA ASP A 80 18.41 5.52 -0.44
C ASP A 80 17.20 6.38 -0.03
N ALA A 81 16.12 5.78 0.50
CA ALA A 81 14.93 6.51 0.95
C ALA A 81 14.78 6.55 2.48
N MET A 82 15.74 6.00 3.21
CA MET A 82 15.73 5.92 4.68
C MET A 82 16.74 6.92 5.22
N GLU A 83 16.26 8.01 5.81
CA GLU A 83 17.06 8.98 6.53
C GLU A 83 17.16 8.54 7.99
N LYS A 84 18.37 8.52 8.55
CA LYS A 84 18.56 8.25 9.97
C LYS A 84 18.76 9.57 10.69
N PHE A 85 18.13 9.72 11.83
CA PHE A 85 18.35 10.88 12.69
C PHE A 85 18.20 10.49 14.16
N THR A 86 18.77 11.31 15.03
CA THR A 86 18.81 11.09 16.48
C THR A 86 17.98 12.15 17.18
N ILE A 87 17.05 11.71 18.02
CA ILE A 87 16.36 12.58 18.99
C ILE A 87 16.87 12.15 20.37
N GLY A 88 17.53 13.06 21.08
CA GLY A 88 18.24 12.73 22.31
C GLY A 88 19.32 11.67 22.10
N GLU A 89 19.20 10.54 22.80
CA GLU A 89 20.13 9.39 22.71
C GLU A 89 19.62 8.26 21.81
N THR A 90 18.42 8.38 21.22
CA THR A 90 17.81 7.30 20.43
C THR A 90 17.88 7.57 18.93
N GLU A 91 18.22 6.53 18.17
CA GLU A 91 18.22 6.54 16.71
C GLU A 91 16.83 6.18 16.15
N PHE A 92 16.35 7.00 15.21
CA PHE A 92 15.12 6.77 14.48
C PHE A 92 15.37 6.66 12.98
N GLN A 93 14.51 5.89 12.31
CA GLN A 93 14.53 5.71 10.86
C GLN A 93 13.36 6.47 10.25
N ALA A 94 13.65 7.47 9.44
CA ALA A 94 12.68 8.32 8.77
C ALA A 94 12.55 7.93 7.29
N VAL A 95 11.33 7.87 6.80
CA VAL A 95 11.02 7.65 5.38
C VAL A 95 10.20 8.81 4.87
N LYS A 96 10.66 9.40 3.77
CA LYS A 96 9.93 10.40 3.00
C LYS A 96 9.70 9.88 1.60
N ILE A 97 8.43 9.71 1.25
CA ILE A 97 8.02 9.29 -0.09
C ILE A 97 7.27 10.47 -0.73
N PRO A 98 7.88 11.16 -1.70
CA PRO A 98 7.18 12.20 -2.44
C PRO A 98 6.06 11.57 -3.30
N THR A 99 4.88 12.19 -3.27
CA THR A 99 3.74 11.85 -4.13
C THR A 99 3.45 13.01 -5.08
N ALA A 100 2.44 12.87 -5.95
CA ALA A 100 2.07 13.93 -6.90
C ALA A 100 1.68 15.27 -6.24
N ASN A 101 1.02 15.22 -5.08
CA ASN A 101 0.41 16.40 -4.44
C ASN A 101 0.95 16.69 -3.02
N SER A 102 1.67 15.75 -2.40
CA SER A 102 2.15 15.87 -1.01
C SER A 102 3.29 14.88 -0.73
N ASN A 103 3.71 14.76 0.52
CA ASN A 103 4.71 13.79 0.97
C ASN A 103 4.09 12.80 1.97
N VAL A 104 4.36 11.52 1.78
CA VAL A 104 4.13 10.52 2.84
C VAL A 104 5.35 10.52 3.72
N LEU A 105 5.15 10.84 4.99
CA LEU A 105 6.20 10.90 6.01
C LEU A 105 5.90 9.88 7.10
N MET A 106 6.96 9.18 7.53
CA MET A 106 6.93 8.21 8.60
C MET A 106 8.25 8.24 9.35
N ILE A 107 8.20 8.20 10.68
CA ILE A 107 9.36 8.05 11.56
C ILE A 107 9.17 6.77 12.37
N GLN A 108 10.07 5.83 12.21
CA GLN A 108 10.05 4.51 12.85
C GLN A 108 10.90 4.51 14.13
N GLY A 109 10.28 4.11 15.24
CA GLY A 109 10.92 3.75 16.51
C GLY A 109 10.93 2.23 16.72
N SER A 110 11.44 1.75 17.86
CA SER A 110 11.54 0.29 18.10
C SER A 110 10.19 -0.36 18.40
N LYS A 111 9.28 0.36 19.07
CA LYS A 111 7.95 -0.15 19.47
C LYS A 111 6.86 0.15 18.45
N GLY A 112 7.09 1.09 17.54
CA GLY A 112 6.08 1.60 16.63
C GLY A 112 6.58 2.73 15.72
N PHE A 113 5.67 3.57 15.24
CA PHE A 113 6.03 4.69 14.36
C PHE A 113 5.10 5.89 14.47
N LEU A 114 5.65 7.07 14.20
CA LEU A 114 4.92 8.32 14.02
C LEU A 114 4.62 8.50 12.53
N GLY A 115 3.34 8.60 12.17
CA GLY A 115 2.87 8.74 10.79
C GLY A 115 2.22 10.09 10.53
N CYS A 116 2.25 10.55 9.29
CA CYS A 116 1.42 11.65 8.84
C CYS A 116 -0.02 11.19 8.53
N GLY A 117 -0.91 12.13 8.18
CA GLY A 117 -2.33 11.88 7.87
C GLY A 117 -2.64 10.91 6.72
N TYR A 118 -1.62 10.39 6.02
CA TYR A 118 -1.79 9.27 5.08
C TYR A 118 -2.09 7.93 5.79
N PHE A 119 -1.69 7.78 7.05
CA PHE A 119 -1.92 6.57 7.82
C PHE A 119 -3.24 6.65 8.59
N LYS A 120 -3.90 5.50 8.75
CA LYS A 120 -5.16 5.39 9.50
C LYS A 120 -4.95 4.59 10.78
N VAL A 121 -5.40 5.15 11.90
CA VAL A 121 -5.32 4.50 13.21
C VAL A 121 -6.08 3.17 13.24
N GLU A 122 -7.23 3.08 12.58
CA GLU A 122 -8.03 1.85 12.51
C GLU A 122 -7.28 0.67 11.88
N ALA A 123 -6.36 0.94 10.95
CA ALA A 123 -5.53 -0.10 10.35
C ALA A 123 -4.45 -0.55 11.33
N ALA A 124 -3.81 0.39 12.02
CA ALA A 124 -2.82 0.11 13.05
C ALA A 124 -3.41 -0.72 14.20
N ASP A 125 -4.63 -0.41 14.64
CA ASP A 125 -5.31 -1.15 15.71
C ASP A 125 -5.60 -2.61 15.32
N LYS A 126 -5.97 -2.86 14.06
CA LYS A 126 -6.21 -4.22 13.55
C LYS A 126 -4.92 -5.03 13.44
N LEU A 127 -3.81 -4.38 13.12
CA LEU A 127 -2.49 -5.00 13.00
C LEU A 127 -1.79 -5.12 14.37
N GLY A 128 -2.24 -4.37 15.37
CA GLY A 128 -1.60 -4.32 16.69
C GLY A 128 -0.30 -3.51 16.69
N ASP A 129 -0.23 -2.48 15.85
CA ASP A 129 0.92 -1.57 15.78
C ASP A 129 0.72 -0.37 16.71
N ALA A 130 1.82 0.10 17.32
CA ALA A 130 1.80 1.34 18.08
C ALA A 130 2.05 2.52 17.12
N VAL A 131 0.98 3.24 16.79
CA VAL A 131 1.01 4.37 15.86
C VAL A 131 0.43 5.62 16.52
N ALA A 132 1.12 6.73 16.29
CA ALA A 132 0.65 8.08 16.54
C ALA A 132 0.57 8.84 15.20
N ILE A 133 -0.46 9.65 15.00
CA ILE A 133 -0.72 10.36 13.74
C ILE A 133 -0.67 11.86 13.96
N VAL A 134 0.11 12.55 13.15
CA VAL A 134 0.18 14.02 13.05
C VAL A 134 -0.34 14.47 11.69
N THR A 135 -0.91 15.68 11.61
CA THR A 135 -1.48 16.23 10.36
C THR A 135 -0.94 17.62 10.07
N GLY A 136 -1.00 18.05 8.80
CA GLY A 136 -0.55 19.38 8.39
C GLY A 136 0.97 19.55 8.29
N VAL A 137 1.70 18.46 8.07
CA VAL A 137 3.18 18.42 8.08
C VAL A 137 3.76 18.06 6.72
N SER A 138 4.90 18.66 6.38
CA SER A 138 5.59 18.52 5.10
C SER A 138 7.01 17.98 5.21
N ASN A 139 7.59 18.02 6.41
CA ASN A 139 8.94 17.58 6.74
C ASN A 139 9.02 16.96 8.15
N PHE A 140 10.15 16.30 8.46
CA PHE A 140 10.33 15.59 9.73
C PHE A 140 10.40 16.52 10.94
N GLN A 141 10.92 17.74 10.78
CA GLN A 141 10.99 18.72 11.87
C GLN A 141 9.59 19.19 12.28
N GLU A 142 8.73 19.46 11.31
CA GLU A 142 7.31 19.73 11.54
C GLU A 142 6.61 18.54 12.21
N MET A 143 6.96 17.30 11.87
CA MET A 143 6.40 16.13 12.55
C MET A 143 6.75 16.08 14.03
N CYS A 144 7.99 16.39 14.42
CA CYS A 144 8.39 16.40 15.83
C CYS A 144 7.68 17.51 16.63
N ASN A 145 7.47 18.67 16.01
CA ASN A 145 6.83 19.83 16.65
C ASN A 145 5.30 19.79 16.62
N ALA A 146 4.70 19.02 15.70
CA ALA A 146 3.26 18.93 15.56
C ALA A 146 2.62 18.17 16.73
N GLU A 147 1.37 18.51 17.02
CA GLU A 147 0.56 17.79 18.00
C GLU A 147 -0.02 16.51 17.39
N VAL A 148 -0.05 15.45 18.20
CA VAL A 148 -0.65 14.18 17.81
C VAL A 148 -2.17 14.30 17.76
N ASN A 149 -2.75 14.07 16.58
CA ASN A 149 -4.19 14.13 16.34
C ASN A 149 -4.90 12.83 16.71
N GLN A 150 -4.27 11.67 16.48
CA GLN A 150 -4.86 10.35 16.72
C GLN A 150 -3.83 9.36 17.21
N VAL A 151 -4.25 8.44 18.07
CA VAL A 151 -3.38 7.46 18.71
C VAL A 151 -4.04 6.08 18.70
N SER A 152 -3.29 5.07 18.27
CA SER A 152 -3.69 3.65 18.33
C SER A 152 -3.86 3.15 19.75
N LEU A 153 -4.63 2.08 19.94
CA LEU A 153 -4.83 1.44 21.24
C LEU A 153 -3.52 1.01 21.89
N LYS A 154 -2.58 0.48 21.10
CA LYS A 154 -1.27 0.05 21.60
C LYS A 154 -0.38 1.23 21.96
N ALA A 155 -0.39 2.31 21.16
CA ALA A 155 0.33 3.53 21.49
C ALA A 155 -0.23 4.20 22.77
N ARG A 156 -1.55 4.16 22.97
CA ARG A 156 -2.20 4.64 24.20
C ARG A 156 -1.75 3.84 25.44
N ALA A 157 -1.57 2.53 25.29
CA ALA A 157 -1.02 1.68 26.35
C ALA A 157 0.45 1.99 26.69
N LEU A 158 1.21 2.58 25.75
CA LEU A 158 2.56 3.11 25.99
C LEU A 158 2.55 4.52 26.62
N GLY A 159 1.36 5.05 26.93
CA GLY A 159 1.19 6.37 27.56
C GLY A 159 1.19 7.54 26.58
N ILE A 160 0.99 7.30 25.28
CA ILE A 160 0.85 8.35 24.28
C ILE A 160 -0.62 8.83 24.26
N VAL A 161 -0.84 10.14 24.29
CA VAL A 161 -2.18 10.74 24.21
C VAL A 161 -2.24 11.78 23.10
N GLU A 162 -3.46 12.03 22.62
CA GLU A 162 -3.74 13.10 21.68
C GLU A 162 -3.39 14.46 22.31
N GLY A 163 -2.77 15.36 21.53
CA GLY A 163 -2.27 16.65 22.00
C GLY A 163 -0.83 16.64 22.54
N MET A 164 -0.17 15.48 22.67
CA MET A 164 1.29 15.43 22.89
C MET A 164 2.03 15.93 21.66
N SER A 165 3.26 16.44 21.85
CA SER A 165 4.16 16.72 20.73
C SER A 165 4.62 15.43 20.05
N GLY A 166 4.95 15.50 18.77
CA GLY A 166 5.51 14.37 18.02
C GLY A 166 6.82 13.86 18.61
N GLU A 167 7.65 14.75 19.16
CA GLU A 167 8.89 14.40 19.87
C GLU A 167 8.59 13.54 21.11
N GLU A 168 7.68 13.98 21.97
CA GLU A 168 7.25 13.24 23.16
C GLU A 168 6.61 11.88 22.81
N ALA A 169 5.93 11.81 21.67
CA ALA A 169 5.38 10.55 21.17
C ALA A 169 6.49 9.61 20.70
N LEU A 170 7.51 10.13 20.02
CA LEU A 170 8.65 9.35 19.54
C LEU A 170 9.48 8.76 20.69
N GLU A 171 9.69 9.50 21.78
CA GLU A 171 10.36 8.97 22.97
C GLU A 171 9.64 7.76 23.58
N ARG A 172 8.30 7.71 23.48
CA ARG A 172 7.51 6.56 23.97
C ARG A 172 7.47 5.40 22.98
N LEU A 173 7.62 5.71 21.67
CA LEU A 173 7.70 4.73 20.57
C LEU A 173 9.12 4.19 20.34
N ALA A 174 10.12 4.82 20.97
CA ALA A 174 11.52 4.42 21.01
C ALA A 174 11.72 3.02 21.55
#